data_AF-A0A9R0QLY8-F1
#
_entry.id   AF-A0A9R0QLY8-F1
#
_cell.length_a   1.000
_cell.length_b   1.000
_cell.length_c   1.000
_cell.angle_alpha   90.00
_cell.angle_beta   90.00
_cell.angle_gamma   90.00
#
_symmetry.space_group_name_H-M   'P 1'
#
loop_
_entity.id
_entity.type
_entity.pdbx_description
1 polymer ?
#
loop_
_entity_poly.entity_id
_entity_poly.type
_entity_poly.pdbx_seq_one_letter_code
_entity_poly.pdbx_strand_id
1 'polypeptide(L)'
;MTLCLQMTRWDEILTLPVQNPTILEFSAADITWSMVEGWKDSMDRLALIPFSRVGDFVRGESNSKACPTRFHVEARRRRSPTMTCKPKVDGILEYILYWCSFGPDDYRKGGAVRPSRSSCGKRKTPAGRPNTKRGCVCHFIVKRLIAEPSLALVIYNHNKHVDKKGTPCHGPMDKMAVGTKAMFAPYISDELLLEVMSLLYVGIPVETIMQRHTEMVEKQGGPSNRDDLLTHRYVRRLERKMRRSVYELDDDDAVSMNKWVENNQDCVFFYEDFSDNDTFVLGIQTDWQLQQMIQYGNRSLLASDSKFGTNKLKYPVHSILVFDQQKNAIPVAWIITPNFTHGEIYRWMGALYDRVRTKDPTWQLGGFIIDDPLTDVRTMREVFQCPVLISLWRVRHAWHKNLMSKCSDFERRSMMAKRLGEAISSICRGNGDTELFQAFLEDFIDCSGFVDYFKALWFPRLGWSIYLAFLAIFGFYLLQGMDSRPEDQPVGYC
;
A
#
# COMPACT_ATOMS: atom_id res chain seq x y z
N MET A 1 -43.93 28.27 -15.62
CA MET A 1 -43.26 27.17 -16.34
C MET A 1 -42.86 26.14 -15.32
N THR A 2 -43.66 25.08 -15.18
CA THR A 2 -43.46 24.00 -14.23
C THR A 2 -42.38 23.08 -14.81
N LEU A 3 -41.18 23.10 -14.23
CA LEU A 3 -40.11 22.15 -14.58
C LEU A 3 -40.58 20.75 -14.18
N CYS A 4 -41.01 19.96 -15.16
CA CYS A 4 -41.30 18.55 -15.00
C CYS A 4 -39.97 17.83 -14.75
N LEU A 5 -39.68 17.48 -13.49
CA LEU A 5 -38.55 16.61 -13.14
C LEU A 5 -38.76 15.27 -13.85
N GLN A 6 -37.93 14.99 -14.84
CA GLN A 6 -37.92 13.72 -15.56
C GLN A 6 -37.57 12.61 -14.56
N MET A 7 -38.55 11.74 -14.27
CA MET A 7 -38.44 10.69 -13.25
C MET A 7 -37.76 9.45 -13.84
N THR A 8 -36.62 9.05 -13.28
CA THR A 8 -35.87 7.88 -13.74
C THR A 8 -36.40 6.60 -13.08
N ARG A 9 -36.57 5.53 -13.85
CA ARG A 9 -36.98 4.20 -13.34
C ARG A 9 -35.76 3.34 -12.98
N TRP A 10 -35.94 2.31 -12.14
CA TRP A 10 -34.85 1.37 -11.79
C TRP A 10 -34.21 0.69 -13.00
N ASP A 11 -34.99 0.47 -14.06
CA ASP A 11 -34.53 -0.15 -15.30
C ASP A 11 -33.61 0.78 -16.12
N GLU A 12 -33.56 2.08 -15.78
CA GLU A 12 -32.78 3.12 -16.45
C GLU A 12 -31.57 3.59 -15.62
N ILE A 13 -31.22 2.88 -14.53
CA ILE A 13 -30.11 3.33 -13.66
C ILE A 13 -28.78 3.45 -14.41
N LEU A 14 -28.53 2.58 -15.40
CA LEU A 14 -27.32 2.63 -16.22
C LEU A 14 -27.29 3.82 -17.20
N THR A 15 -28.41 4.52 -17.41
CA THR A 15 -28.43 5.76 -18.21
C THR A 15 -28.06 6.99 -17.39
N LEU A 16 -27.89 6.85 -16.08
CA LEU A 16 -27.45 7.95 -15.23
C LEU A 16 -26.00 8.34 -15.54
N PRO A 17 -25.65 9.63 -15.49
CA PRO A 17 -24.28 10.07 -15.73
C PRO A 17 -23.36 9.52 -14.64
N VAL A 18 -22.26 8.90 -15.06
CA VAL A 18 -21.18 8.50 -14.15
C VAL A 18 -20.41 9.74 -13.73
N GLN A 19 -20.38 10.00 -12.43
CA GLN A 19 -19.74 11.17 -11.85
C GLN A 19 -18.37 10.80 -11.29
N ASN A 20 -17.34 11.47 -11.78
CA ASN A 20 -15.97 11.26 -11.34
C ASN A 20 -15.31 12.62 -11.03
N PRO A 21 -15.61 13.23 -9.87
CA PRO A 21 -15.01 14.50 -9.48
C PRO A 21 -13.47 14.43 -9.49
N THR A 22 -12.81 15.49 -9.99
CA THR A 22 -11.35 15.56 -10.07
C THR A 22 -10.68 15.84 -8.72
N ILE A 23 -11.44 16.31 -7.74
CA ILE A 23 -11.01 16.45 -6.35
C ILE A 23 -10.68 15.07 -5.75
N LEU A 24 -9.63 15.03 -4.91
CA LEU A 24 -9.08 13.80 -4.37
C LEU A 24 -10.13 13.05 -3.54
N GLU A 25 -10.64 13.71 -2.49
CA GLU A 25 -11.79 13.28 -1.69
C GLU A 25 -13.00 14.13 -2.03
N PHE A 26 -14.17 13.50 -2.10
CA PHE A 26 -15.43 14.18 -2.43
C PHE A 26 -16.57 13.61 -1.60
N SER A 27 -17.64 14.37 -1.51
CA SER A 27 -18.78 14.10 -0.64
C SER A 27 -20.09 14.10 -1.44
N ALA A 28 -21.20 13.88 -0.75
CA ALA A 28 -22.55 13.99 -1.31
C ALA A 28 -22.89 15.42 -1.77
N ALA A 29 -22.16 16.44 -1.29
CA ALA A 29 -22.33 17.81 -1.77
C ALA A 29 -21.66 18.06 -3.13
N ASP A 30 -20.68 17.23 -3.50
CA ASP A 30 -19.86 17.39 -4.71
C ASP A 30 -20.39 16.60 -5.91
N ILE A 31 -21.50 15.87 -5.71
CA ILE A 31 -22.16 15.07 -6.74
C ILE A 31 -23.65 15.41 -6.84
N THR A 32 -24.17 15.27 -8.04
CA THR A 32 -25.59 15.40 -8.37
C THR A 32 -26.34 14.11 -8.06
N TRP A 33 -27.56 14.22 -7.53
CA TRP A 33 -28.36 13.09 -7.10
C TRP A 33 -29.61 12.97 -7.97
N SER A 34 -29.84 11.78 -8.50
CA SER A 34 -31.07 11.44 -9.21
C SER A 34 -32.08 10.81 -8.25
N MET A 35 -33.35 11.16 -8.43
CA MET A 35 -34.47 10.58 -7.68
C MET A 35 -35.08 9.45 -8.50
N VAL A 36 -35.14 8.26 -7.94
CA VAL A 36 -35.75 7.08 -8.57
C VAL A 36 -36.84 6.53 -7.65
N GLU A 37 -37.97 6.12 -8.24
CA GLU A 37 -39.05 5.46 -7.52
C GLU A 37 -38.58 4.10 -6.99
N GLY A 38 -38.39 3.99 -5.68
CA GLY A 38 -38.04 2.77 -4.95
C GLY A 38 -39.22 1.84 -4.70
N TRP A 39 -39.00 0.83 -3.85
CA TRP A 39 -40.01 -0.15 -3.47
C TRP A 39 -41.07 0.47 -2.52
N LYS A 40 -42.37 0.31 -2.81
CA LYS A 40 -43.51 0.92 -2.06
C LYS A 40 -43.53 2.46 -2.08
N ASP A 41 -43.37 3.07 -3.26
CA ASP A 41 -43.48 4.53 -3.46
C ASP A 41 -42.47 5.37 -2.66
N SER A 42 -41.41 4.75 -2.14
CA SER A 42 -40.31 5.47 -1.47
C SER A 42 -39.35 6.02 -2.52
N MET A 43 -39.03 7.31 -2.48
CA MET A 43 -38.06 7.88 -3.42
C MET A 43 -36.62 7.67 -2.93
N ASP A 44 -35.80 7.03 -3.76
CA ASP A 44 -34.39 6.80 -3.48
C ASP A 44 -33.52 7.84 -4.20
N ARG A 45 -32.58 8.43 -3.45
CA ARG A 45 -31.53 9.32 -3.95
C ARG A 45 -30.33 8.50 -4.35
N LEU A 46 -29.97 8.55 -5.63
CA LEU A 46 -28.88 7.74 -6.14
C LEU A 46 -27.97 8.46 -7.12
N ALA A 47 -26.72 7.99 -7.17
CA ALA A 47 -25.66 8.50 -8.03
C ALA A 47 -24.75 7.35 -8.46
N LEU A 48 -24.22 7.43 -9.68
CA LEU A 48 -23.20 6.51 -10.19
C LEU A 48 -21.82 7.14 -10.08
N ILE A 49 -20.87 6.40 -9.51
CA ILE A 49 -19.45 6.77 -9.45
C ILE A 49 -18.57 5.57 -9.83
N PRO A 50 -17.31 5.78 -10.25
CA PRO A 50 -16.38 4.67 -10.42
C PRO A 50 -16.17 3.90 -9.11
N PHE A 51 -16.17 2.57 -9.15
CA PHE A 51 -16.01 1.72 -7.96
C PHE A 51 -14.66 1.96 -7.26
N SER A 52 -13.61 2.24 -8.03
CA SER A 52 -12.28 2.61 -7.49
C SER A 52 -12.31 3.87 -6.62
N ARG A 53 -13.27 4.77 -6.85
CA ARG A 53 -13.41 6.06 -6.14
C ARG A 53 -14.35 5.99 -4.94
N VAL A 54 -14.93 4.83 -4.62
CA VAL A 54 -15.82 4.67 -3.44
C VAL A 54 -15.11 5.03 -2.14
N GLY A 55 -13.82 4.66 -2.01
CA GLY A 55 -13.02 5.02 -0.84
C GLY A 55 -12.88 6.53 -0.65
N ASP A 56 -12.68 7.27 -1.74
CA ASP A 56 -12.59 8.72 -1.75
C ASP A 56 -13.90 9.38 -1.31
N PHE A 57 -15.04 8.84 -1.78
CA PHE A 57 -16.37 9.29 -1.37
C PHE A 57 -16.60 9.11 0.13
N VAL A 58 -16.27 7.92 0.66
CA VAL A 58 -16.44 7.60 2.08
C VAL A 58 -15.57 8.51 2.95
N ARG A 59 -14.34 8.81 2.53
CA ARG A 59 -13.44 9.74 3.24
C ARG A 59 -13.97 11.17 3.20
N GLY A 60 -14.37 11.67 2.04
CA GLY A 60 -14.92 13.03 1.92
C GLY A 60 -16.20 13.23 2.74
N GLU A 61 -17.11 12.26 2.75
CA GLU A 61 -18.29 12.27 3.64
C GLU A 61 -17.93 12.22 5.12
N SER A 62 -16.92 11.43 5.50
CA SER A 62 -16.45 11.31 6.89
C SER A 62 -15.82 12.63 7.39
N ASN A 63 -15.09 13.31 6.50
CA ASN A 63 -14.36 14.54 6.77
C ASN A 63 -15.22 15.82 6.68
N SER A 64 -16.55 15.70 6.58
CA SER A 64 -17.46 16.83 6.54
C SER A 64 -17.36 17.69 7.80
N LYS A 65 -16.96 18.96 7.65
CA LYS A 65 -16.83 19.93 8.76
C LYS A 65 -18.14 20.15 9.53
N ALA A 66 -19.28 19.96 8.88
CA ALA A 66 -20.58 20.17 9.49
C ALA A 66 -20.90 19.11 10.55
N CYS A 67 -20.49 17.85 10.32
CA CYS A 67 -20.75 16.70 11.19
C CYS A 67 -19.64 15.67 11.01
N PRO A 68 -18.44 15.89 11.59
CA PRO A 68 -17.31 14.99 11.38
C PRO A 68 -17.62 13.63 11.98
N THR A 69 -17.59 12.60 11.14
CA THR A 69 -17.90 11.23 11.54
C THR A 69 -16.99 10.24 10.85
N ARG A 70 -17.11 8.97 11.22
CA ARG A 70 -16.57 7.87 10.41
C ARG A 70 -17.71 6.99 9.97
N PHE A 71 -17.78 6.70 8.68
CA PHE A 71 -18.73 5.70 8.17
C PHE A 71 -18.10 4.30 8.26
N HIS A 72 -18.64 3.46 9.14
CA HIS A 72 -18.20 2.07 9.27
C HIS A 72 -19.10 1.16 8.43
N VAL A 73 -18.53 0.03 7.99
CA VAL A 73 -19.30 -1.00 7.29
C VAL A 73 -20.16 -1.75 8.31
N GLU A 74 -21.48 -1.54 8.24
CA GLU A 74 -22.46 -2.20 9.11
C GLU A 74 -22.84 -3.57 8.56
N ALA A 75 -22.91 -3.70 7.23
CA ALA A 75 -23.16 -4.97 6.56
C ALA A 75 -22.46 -5.02 5.21
N ARG A 76 -21.81 -6.15 4.90
CA ARG A 76 -21.21 -6.45 3.60
C ARG A 76 -21.74 -7.78 3.11
N ARG A 77 -22.25 -7.81 1.87
CA ARG A 77 -22.69 -9.04 1.21
C ARG A 77 -21.99 -9.12 -0.14
N ARG A 78 -21.21 -10.17 -0.35
CA ARG A 78 -20.51 -10.45 -1.60
C ARG A 78 -21.10 -11.70 -2.22
N ARG A 79 -21.35 -11.68 -3.52
CA ARG A 79 -21.71 -12.89 -4.28
C ARG A 79 -20.46 -13.53 -4.87
N SER A 80 -20.45 -14.86 -4.96
CA SER A 80 -19.37 -15.58 -5.64
C SER A 80 -19.46 -15.35 -7.15
N PRO A 81 -18.32 -15.21 -7.86
CA PRO A 81 -18.31 -15.04 -9.32
C PRO A 81 -18.89 -16.23 -10.09
N THR A 82 -18.93 -17.42 -9.48
CA THR A 82 -19.29 -18.70 -10.10
C THR A 82 -20.79 -19.00 -10.14
N MET A 83 -21.65 -18.17 -9.54
CA MET A 83 -23.09 -18.39 -9.61
C MET A 83 -23.67 -17.87 -10.93
N THR A 84 -24.25 -18.77 -11.74
CA THR A 84 -25.03 -18.44 -12.94
C THR A 84 -26.20 -17.54 -12.57
N CYS A 85 -26.20 -16.30 -13.06
CA CYS A 85 -27.27 -15.33 -12.80
C CYS A 85 -27.94 -14.95 -14.12
N LYS A 86 -29.28 -14.79 -14.10
CA LYS A 86 -29.95 -14.06 -15.18
C LYS A 86 -29.43 -12.62 -15.14
N PRO A 87 -28.96 -12.05 -16.26
CA PRO A 87 -28.52 -10.66 -16.32
C PRO A 87 -29.74 -9.77 -16.12
N LYS A 88 -29.99 -9.49 -14.85
CA LYS A 88 -30.97 -8.54 -14.37
C LYS A 88 -30.18 -7.25 -14.16
N VAL A 89 -30.68 -6.12 -14.66
CA VAL A 89 -30.01 -4.80 -14.59
C VAL A 89 -29.66 -4.43 -13.14
N ASP A 90 -30.39 -4.99 -12.18
CA ASP A 90 -30.26 -4.89 -10.72
C ASP A 90 -29.38 -5.97 -10.06
N GLY A 91 -28.63 -6.77 -10.83
CA GLY A 91 -27.70 -7.76 -10.28
C GLY A 91 -26.58 -7.10 -9.47
N ILE A 92 -26.45 -7.45 -8.19
CA ILE A 92 -25.43 -6.88 -7.29
C ILE A 92 -24.30 -7.89 -7.05
N LEU A 93 -23.06 -7.55 -7.42
CA LEU A 93 -21.85 -8.29 -7.07
C LEU A 93 -21.51 -8.10 -5.60
N GLU A 94 -21.60 -6.85 -5.15
CA GLU A 94 -21.23 -6.45 -3.81
C GLU A 94 -22.17 -5.39 -3.26
N TYR A 95 -22.70 -5.65 -2.07
CA TYR A 95 -23.54 -4.74 -1.32
C TYR A 95 -22.80 -4.35 -0.05
N ILE A 96 -22.64 -3.04 0.17
CA ILE A 96 -21.99 -2.48 1.34
C ILE A 96 -22.91 -1.42 1.96
N LEU A 97 -23.31 -1.64 3.21
CA LEU A 97 -24.05 -0.65 4.00
C LEU A 97 -23.07 0.09 4.89
N TYR A 98 -22.91 1.39 4.64
CA TYR A 98 -22.12 2.29 5.47
C TYR A 98 -23.03 3.01 6.44
N TRP A 99 -22.66 3.02 7.72
CA TRP A 99 -23.40 3.72 8.77
C TRP A 99 -22.48 4.69 9.51
N CYS A 100 -23.02 5.83 9.92
CA CYS A 100 -22.35 6.73 10.85
C CYS A 100 -21.87 5.96 12.11
N SER A 101 -20.70 6.29 12.64
CA SER A 101 -20.12 5.60 13.82
C SER A 101 -21.01 5.64 15.07
N PHE A 102 -21.92 6.60 15.15
CA PHE A 102 -22.94 6.67 16.19
C PHE A 102 -24.04 5.61 16.04
N GLY A 103 -24.08 4.84 14.95
CA GLY A 103 -24.92 3.65 14.73
C GLY A 103 -26.43 3.90 14.84
N PRO A 104 -27.30 2.95 14.48
CA PRO A 104 -28.75 3.14 14.56
C PRO A 104 -29.34 3.01 15.98
N ASP A 105 -28.59 2.41 16.92
CA ASP A 105 -29.11 2.01 18.22
C ASP A 105 -29.16 3.19 19.21
N ASP A 106 -30.34 3.45 19.79
CA ASP A 106 -30.58 4.48 20.80
C ASP A 106 -30.67 3.86 22.21
N TYR A 107 -29.70 4.17 23.05
CA TYR A 107 -29.57 3.60 24.39
C TYR A 107 -30.19 4.45 25.50
N ARG A 108 -30.88 5.56 25.17
CA ARG A 108 -31.65 6.34 26.15
C ARG A 108 -32.76 5.49 26.78
N LYS A 109 -33.26 5.88 27.96
CA LYS A 109 -34.50 5.29 28.50
C LYS A 109 -35.63 5.47 27.48
N GLY A 110 -36.27 4.36 27.07
CA GLY A 110 -37.27 4.34 26.00
C GLY A 110 -36.71 4.39 24.57
N GLY A 111 -35.39 4.26 24.39
CA GLY A 111 -34.73 4.15 23.10
C GLY A 111 -34.87 2.75 22.50
N ALA A 112 -34.85 2.68 21.16
CA ALA A 112 -34.94 1.42 20.43
C ALA A 112 -33.54 0.86 20.17
N VAL A 113 -33.24 -0.29 20.78
CA VAL A 113 -32.03 -1.08 20.53
C VAL A 113 -32.42 -2.34 19.76
N ARG A 114 -31.64 -2.72 18.75
CA ARG A 114 -31.93 -3.92 17.97
C ARG A 114 -31.79 -5.20 18.82
N PRO A 115 -32.67 -6.22 18.64
CA PRO A 115 -32.70 -7.43 19.47
C PRO A 115 -31.36 -8.19 19.53
N SER A 116 -30.60 -8.18 18.44
CA SER A 116 -29.29 -8.85 18.33
C SER A 116 -28.19 -8.24 19.22
N ARG A 117 -28.43 -7.09 19.86
CA ARG A 117 -27.48 -6.41 20.75
C ARG A 117 -27.98 -6.22 22.17
N SER A 118 -29.10 -6.85 22.54
CA SER A 118 -29.73 -6.74 23.85
C SER A 118 -28.88 -7.28 25.02
N SER A 119 -27.95 -8.19 24.75
CA SER A 119 -27.14 -8.87 25.78
C SER A 119 -25.73 -8.29 26.03
N CYS A 120 -25.31 -7.25 25.28
CA CYS A 120 -23.98 -6.69 25.52
C CYS A 120 -24.01 -5.85 26.80
N GLY A 121 -23.46 -6.41 27.89
CA GLY A 121 -23.33 -5.74 29.19
C GLY A 121 -22.76 -4.33 29.06
N LYS A 122 -23.08 -3.46 30.04
CA LYS A 122 -22.77 -2.02 30.11
C LYS A 122 -21.30 -1.70 29.82
N ARG A 123 -20.87 -1.77 28.56
CA ARG A 123 -19.59 -1.25 28.11
C ARG A 123 -19.69 0.25 28.29
N LYS A 124 -18.74 0.86 29.00
CA LYS A 124 -18.57 2.33 29.02
C LYS A 124 -18.48 2.76 27.56
N THR A 125 -19.58 3.27 27.01
CA THR A 125 -19.63 3.67 25.61
C THR A 125 -18.67 4.84 25.45
N PRO A 126 -17.75 4.81 24.49
CA PRO A 126 -16.92 5.96 24.15
C PRO A 126 -17.73 7.07 23.47
N ALA A 127 -19.07 6.94 23.39
CA ALA A 127 -19.96 8.02 23.02
C ALA A 127 -19.63 9.20 23.91
N GLY A 128 -19.04 10.23 23.32
CA GLY A 128 -18.44 11.35 24.04
C GLY A 128 -19.43 12.25 24.77
N ARG A 129 -20.61 11.77 25.15
CA ARG A 129 -21.60 12.45 25.99
C ARG A 129 -21.71 11.80 27.37
N PRO A 130 -21.96 12.58 28.43
CA PRO A 130 -22.48 12.03 29.68
C PRO A 130 -23.85 11.38 29.41
N ASN A 131 -24.00 10.10 29.73
CA ASN A 131 -25.30 9.45 30.00
C ASN A 131 -26.17 8.91 28.84
N THR A 132 -25.68 8.64 27.62
CA THR A 132 -26.13 7.55 26.68
C THR A 132 -25.85 7.86 25.21
N LYS A 133 -25.60 6.81 24.42
CA LYS A 133 -25.45 6.87 22.95
C LYS A 133 -26.83 7.08 22.30
N ARG A 134 -26.99 8.22 21.60
CA ARG A 134 -28.15 8.52 20.75
C ARG A 134 -27.83 7.97 19.36
N GLY A 135 -28.63 7.04 18.86
CA GLY A 135 -28.44 6.50 17.51
C GLY A 135 -28.52 7.62 16.47
N CYS A 136 -27.85 7.43 15.34
CA CYS A 136 -27.89 8.25 14.15
C CYS A 136 -28.61 7.49 13.03
N VAL A 137 -29.49 8.15 12.30
CA VAL A 137 -30.14 7.56 11.12
C VAL A 137 -29.28 7.65 9.85
N CYS A 138 -28.15 8.35 9.90
CA CYS A 138 -27.31 8.62 8.73
C CYS A 138 -26.59 7.36 8.23
N HIS A 139 -26.92 6.97 7.00
CA HIS A 139 -26.34 5.83 6.32
C HIS A 139 -26.51 5.96 4.81
N PHE A 140 -25.60 5.31 4.07
CA PHE A 140 -25.71 5.13 2.64
C PHE A 140 -25.33 3.71 2.25
N ILE A 141 -25.78 3.31 1.08
CA ILE A 141 -25.56 1.97 0.53
C ILE A 141 -24.73 2.12 -0.74
N VAL A 142 -23.71 1.29 -0.87
CA VAL A 142 -22.93 1.15 -2.10
C VAL A 142 -23.21 -0.23 -2.68
N LYS A 143 -23.66 -0.26 -3.94
CA LYS A 143 -23.90 -1.47 -4.72
C LYS A 143 -22.95 -1.51 -5.91
N ARG A 144 -22.14 -2.55 -6.02
CA ARG A 144 -21.35 -2.86 -7.22
C ARG A 144 -22.20 -3.70 -8.16
N LEU A 145 -22.44 -3.21 -9.38
CA LEU A 145 -23.35 -3.84 -10.34
C LEU A 145 -22.65 -5.00 -11.07
N ILE A 146 -23.41 -6.05 -11.41
CA ILE A 146 -22.93 -7.19 -12.22
C ILE A 146 -22.72 -6.77 -13.68
N ALA A 147 -23.66 -5.99 -14.23
CA ALA A 147 -23.60 -5.54 -15.61
C ALA A 147 -22.36 -4.67 -15.91
N GLU A 148 -21.97 -3.84 -14.94
CA GLU A 148 -20.80 -2.97 -15.06
C GLU A 148 -19.99 -2.93 -13.76
N PRO A 149 -19.06 -3.89 -13.55
CA PRO A 149 -18.32 -4.05 -12.29
C PRO A 149 -17.32 -2.92 -12.00
N SER A 150 -17.02 -2.07 -12.97
CA SER A 150 -16.19 -0.86 -12.81
C SER A 150 -16.94 0.27 -12.11
N LEU A 151 -18.27 0.21 -12.04
CA LEU A 151 -19.12 1.24 -11.45
C LEU A 151 -19.70 0.84 -10.09
N ALA A 152 -20.02 1.85 -9.30
CA ALA A 152 -20.70 1.75 -8.02
C ALA A 152 -21.93 2.65 -8.01
N LEU A 153 -23.06 2.07 -7.64
CA LEU A 153 -24.31 2.80 -7.36
C LEU A 153 -24.34 3.15 -5.87
N VAL A 154 -24.36 4.45 -5.58
CA VAL A 154 -24.50 4.99 -4.22
C VAL A 154 -25.94 5.38 -4.00
N ILE A 155 -26.56 4.91 -2.91
CA ILE A 155 -27.92 5.26 -2.49
C ILE A 155 -27.83 5.96 -1.13
N TYR A 156 -28.28 7.22 -1.05
CA TYR A 156 -28.08 8.05 0.15
C TYR A 156 -29.30 8.90 0.53
N ASN A 157 -30.30 8.23 1.10
CA ASN A 157 -31.55 8.89 1.50
C ASN A 157 -31.45 9.66 2.81
N HIS A 158 -30.64 9.14 3.75
CA HIS A 158 -30.54 9.68 5.10
C HIS A 158 -29.20 10.39 5.28
N ASN A 159 -29.00 11.53 4.63
CA ASN A 159 -27.74 12.30 4.70
C ASN A 159 -27.64 13.26 5.90
N LYS A 160 -28.64 13.25 6.79
CA LYS A 160 -28.67 14.10 7.98
C LYS A 160 -28.23 13.33 9.22
N HIS A 161 -27.28 13.88 9.97
CA HIS A 161 -26.79 13.32 11.22
C HIS A 161 -27.72 13.60 12.40
N VAL A 162 -28.91 13.02 12.35
CA VAL A 162 -29.95 13.14 13.40
C VAL A 162 -30.31 11.79 14.01
N ASP A 163 -30.89 11.80 15.20
CA ASP A 163 -31.54 10.63 15.79
C ASP A 163 -32.95 10.42 15.21
N LYS A 164 -33.63 9.33 15.62
CA LYS A 164 -35.01 9.03 15.18
C LYS A 164 -36.03 10.13 15.55
N LYS A 165 -35.68 11.02 16.48
CA LYS A 165 -36.52 12.15 16.90
C LYS A 165 -36.14 13.45 16.17
N GLY A 166 -35.23 13.39 15.20
CA GLY A 166 -34.77 14.55 14.42
C GLY A 166 -33.74 15.43 15.13
N THR A 167 -33.24 15.03 16.29
CA THR A 167 -32.24 15.82 17.04
C THR A 167 -30.82 15.53 16.54
N PRO A 168 -29.92 16.53 16.41
CA PRO A 168 -28.54 16.30 16.03
C PRO A 168 -27.83 15.25 16.90
N CYS A 169 -27.18 14.27 16.26
CA CYS A 169 -26.53 13.17 16.97
C CYS A 169 -25.10 13.49 17.43
N HIS A 170 -24.35 14.31 16.68
CA HIS A 170 -23.01 14.81 16.99
C HIS A 170 -22.70 16.08 16.18
N GLY A 171 -21.51 16.66 16.39
CA GLY A 171 -21.04 17.85 15.66
C GLY A 171 -21.48 19.18 16.28
N PRO A 172 -21.10 20.32 15.69
CA PRO A 172 -21.28 21.67 16.27
C PRO A 172 -22.74 22.05 16.55
N MET A 173 -23.68 21.50 15.77
CA MET A 173 -25.11 21.76 15.93
C MET A 173 -25.73 21.03 17.14
N ASP A 174 -25.05 20.02 17.67
CA ASP A 174 -25.45 19.39 18.92
C ASP A 174 -24.95 20.20 20.11
N LYS A 175 -25.84 20.98 20.72
CA LYS A 175 -25.52 21.80 21.91
C LYS A 175 -24.92 20.99 23.07
N MET A 176 -25.21 19.69 23.13
CA MET A 176 -24.65 18.78 24.15
C MET A 176 -23.30 18.16 23.74
N ALA A 177 -22.88 18.30 22.48
CA ALA A 177 -21.54 17.96 22.01
C ALA A 177 -20.54 19.08 22.32
N VAL A 178 -20.99 20.32 22.52
CA VAL A 178 -20.12 21.43 22.92
C VAL A 178 -19.48 21.12 24.28
N GLY A 179 -18.15 21.06 24.34
CA GLY A 179 -17.39 20.71 25.54
C GLY A 179 -17.40 19.21 25.90
N THR A 180 -18.18 18.38 25.20
CA THR A 180 -18.13 16.93 25.34
C THR A 180 -17.42 16.33 24.12
N LYS A 181 -16.80 15.14 24.26
CA LYS A 181 -16.03 14.53 23.15
C LYS A 181 -16.91 14.08 21.97
N ALA A 182 -18.22 14.29 22.03
CA ALA A 182 -19.17 14.02 20.95
C ALA A 182 -19.13 15.10 19.84
N MET A 183 -18.25 16.10 19.93
CA MET A 183 -17.97 17.03 18.83
C MET A 183 -17.32 16.33 17.61
N PHE A 184 -16.58 15.24 17.86
CA PHE A 184 -15.84 14.49 16.84
C PHE A 184 -16.31 13.03 16.74
N ALA A 185 -15.81 12.31 15.74
CA ALA A 185 -16.01 10.87 15.61
C ALA A 185 -15.60 10.12 16.89
N PRO A 186 -16.23 8.98 17.24
CA PRO A 186 -15.92 8.29 18.50
C PRO A 186 -14.55 7.57 18.50
N TYR A 187 -14.07 7.14 17.33
CA TYR A 187 -12.83 6.38 17.15
C TYR A 187 -11.86 7.15 16.25
N ILE A 188 -10.56 6.93 16.45
CA ILE A 188 -9.53 7.42 15.54
C ILE A 188 -9.61 6.71 14.17
N SER A 189 -8.98 7.29 13.16
CA SER A 189 -8.82 6.68 11.84
C SER A 189 -7.96 5.42 11.90
N ASP A 190 -8.15 4.52 10.92
CA ASP A 190 -7.30 3.35 10.77
C ASP A 190 -5.89 3.75 10.32
N GLU A 191 -5.77 4.85 9.60
CA GLU A 191 -4.49 5.40 9.14
C GLU A 191 -3.63 5.86 10.32
N LEU A 192 -4.15 6.71 11.21
CA LEU A 192 -3.44 7.11 12.43
C LEU A 192 -3.16 5.90 13.33
N LEU A 193 -4.10 4.94 13.40
CA LEU A 193 -3.88 3.73 14.18
C LEU A 193 -2.68 2.92 13.65
N LEU A 194 -2.59 2.73 12.34
CA LEU A 194 -1.49 2.01 11.69
C LEU A 194 -0.17 2.78 11.82
N GLU A 195 -0.20 4.10 11.65
CA GLU A 195 0.97 4.97 11.86
C GLU A 195 1.51 4.81 13.28
N VAL A 196 0.67 4.99 14.30
CA VAL A 196 1.06 4.83 15.71
C VAL A 196 1.58 3.41 15.98
N MET A 197 0.94 2.37 15.43
CA MET A 197 1.40 0.99 15.57
C MET A 197 2.78 0.79 14.93
N SER A 198 3.03 1.35 13.74
CA SER A 198 4.33 1.24 13.06
C SER A 198 5.46 1.86 13.88
N LEU A 199 5.24 3.05 14.47
CA LEU A 199 6.22 3.72 15.31
C LEU A 199 6.52 2.90 16.58
N LEU A 200 5.48 2.29 17.17
CA LEU A 200 5.65 1.40 18.32
C LEU A 200 6.42 0.12 17.96
N TYR A 201 6.22 -0.46 16.77
CA TYR A 201 6.97 -1.63 16.31
C TYR A 201 8.46 -1.34 16.09
N VAL A 202 8.80 -0.14 15.61
CA VAL A 202 10.19 0.33 15.46
C VAL A 202 10.84 0.64 16.81
N GLY A 203 10.07 0.61 17.91
CA GLY A 203 10.56 0.86 19.27
C GLY A 203 10.61 2.33 19.64
N ILE A 204 9.92 3.21 18.91
CA ILE A 204 9.82 4.62 19.29
C ILE A 204 8.99 4.73 20.58
N PRO A 205 9.50 5.43 21.63
CA PRO A 205 8.78 5.59 22.87
C PRO A 205 7.44 6.29 22.70
N VAL A 206 6.46 5.92 23.53
CA VAL A 206 5.12 6.52 23.53
C VAL A 206 5.20 8.04 23.75
N GLU A 207 6.13 8.49 24.57
CA GLU A 207 6.39 9.88 24.88
C GLU A 207 6.78 10.67 23.62
N THR A 208 7.68 10.13 22.79
CA THR A 208 8.10 10.74 21.52
C THR A 208 6.97 10.78 20.51
N ILE A 209 6.17 9.72 20.40
CA ILE A 209 5.00 9.68 19.51
C ILE A 209 4.00 10.77 19.92
N MET A 210 3.69 10.87 21.22
CA MET A 210 2.75 11.86 21.73
C MET A 210 3.27 13.30 21.60
N GLN A 211 4.58 13.51 21.79
CA GLN A 211 5.20 14.82 21.60
C GLN A 211 5.05 15.29 20.14
N ARG A 212 5.47 14.46 19.17
CA ARG A 212 5.36 14.79 17.74
C ARG A 212 3.91 15.06 17.33
N HIS A 213 2.97 14.24 17.80
CA HIS A 213 1.55 14.44 17.58
C HIS A 213 1.06 15.78 18.15
N THR A 214 1.48 16.14 19.36
CA THR A 214 1.09 17.41 19.99
C THR A 214 1.66 18.61 19.24
N GLU A 215 2.93 18.57 18.84
CA GLU A 215 3.57 19.63 18.06
C GLU A 215 2.87 19.84 16.69
N MET A 216 2.45 18.76 16.04
CA MET A 216 1.66 18.83 14.80
C MET A 216 0.30 19.49 15.05
N VAL A 217 -0.41 19.09 16.11
CA VAL A 217 -1.73 19.65 16.46
C VAL A 217 -1.63 21.14 16.86
N GLU A 218 -0.54 21.55 17.51
CA GLU A 218 -0.29 22.95 17.84
C GLU A 218 0.00 23.79 16.59
N LYS A 219 0.81 23.28 15.66
CA LYS A 219 1.14 23.97 14.39
C LYS A 219 -0.10 24.25 13.53
N GLN A 220 -1.11 23.39 13.58
CA GLN A 220 -2.38 23.59 12.86
C GLN A 220 -3.40 24.47 13.62
N GLY A 221 -3.06 24.96 14.81
CA GLY A 221 -3.94 25.84 15.61
C GLY A 221 -4.91 25.10 16.53
N GLY A 222 -4.66 23.83 16.83
CA GLY A 222 -5.43 23.01 17.79
C GLY A 222 -6.17 21.82 17.14
N PRO A 223 -7.00 21.10 17.92
CA PRO A 223 -7.71 19.91 17.42
C PRO A 223 -8.81 20.27 16.42
N SER A 224 -8.70 19.73 15.21
CA SER A 224 -9.64 19.87 14.10
C SER A 224 -10.53 18.64 13.90
N ASN A 225 -10.05 17.46 14.29
CA ASN A 225 -10.73 16.18 14.10
C ASN A 225 -10.52 15.24 15.30
N ARG A 226 -10.96 13.97 15.18
CA ARG A 226 -10.84 12.98 16.27
C ARG A 226 -9.40 12.50 16.50
N ASP A 227 -8.61 12.44 15.44
CA ASP A 227 -7.23 11.95 15.43
C ASP A 227 -6.33 12.90 16.22
N ASP A 228 -6.59 14.20 16.10
CA ASP A 228 -5.92 15.25 16.90
C ASP A 228 -6.12 15.06 18.41
N LEU A 229 -7.19 14.38 18.83
CA LEU A 229 -7.50 14.05 20.21
C LEU A 229 -6.93 12.69 20.65
N LEU A 230 -5.86 12.22 20.02
CA LEU A 230 -5.08 11.07 20.47
C LEU A 230 -4.64 11.30 21.92
N THR A 231 -4.68 10.24 22.74
CA THR A 231 -4.31 10.35 24.15
C THR A 231 -3.18 9.40 24.48
N HIS A 232 -2.28 9.86 25.34
CA HIS A 232 -1.18 9.05 25.87
C HIS A 232 -1.65 7.70 26.45
N ARG A 233 -2.80 7.68 27.14
CA ARG A 233 -3.40 6.44 27.66
C ARG A 233 -3.80 5.45 26.56
N TYR A 234 -4.24 5.95 25.41
CA TYR A 234 -4.63 5.13 24.26
C TYR A 234 -3.39 4.50 23.62
N VAL A 235 -2.35 5.28 23.36
CA VAL A 235 -1.08 4.79 22.80
C VAL A 235 -0.42 3.78 23.74
N ARG A 236 -0.34 4.07 25.06
CA ARG A 236 0.12 3.09 26.06
C ARG A 236 -0.74 1.82 26.14
N ARG A 237 -2.03 1.88 25.76
CA ARG A 237 -2.87 0.67 25.69
C ARG A 237 -2.54 -0.14 24.45
N LEU A 238 -2.35 0.52 23.31
CA LEU A 238 -1.91 -0.12 22.07
C LEU A 238 -0.55 -0.80 22.27
N GLU A 239 0.42 -0.08 22.81
CA GLU A 239 1.74 -0.61 23.14
C GLU A 239 1.64 -1.85 24.04
N ARG A 240 0.87 -1.80 25.14
CA ARG A 240 0.66 -2.98 25.99
C ARG A 240 -0.02 -4.13 25.25
N LYS A 241 -0.98 -3.83 24.38
CA LYS A 241 -1.63 -4.86 23.55
C LYS A 241 -0.62 -5.50 22.62
N MET A 242 0.24 -4.71 21.99
CA MET A 242 1.32 -5.17 21.11
C MET A 242 2.36 -6.00 21.87
N ARG A 243 2.80 -5.54 23.04
CA ARG A 243 3.72 -6.29 23.91
C ARG A 243 3.11 -7.61 24.41
N ARG A 244 1.78 -7.66 24.62
CA ARG A 244 1.06 -8.88 25.01
C ARG A 244 0.71 -9.79 23.84
N SER A 245 0.70 -9.26 22.62
CA SER A 245 0.62 -10.06 21.39
C SER A 245 1.99 -10.52 20.90
N VAL A 246 3.07 -10.21 21.64
CA VAL A 246 4.31 -10.95 21.51
C VAL A 246 3.98 -12.36 21.95
N TYR A 247 3.86 -13.25 20.97
CA TYR A 247 3.82 -14.69 21.21
C TYR A 247 4.97 -15.01 22.17
N GLU A 248 4.71 -15.73 23.26
CA GLU A 248 5.79 -16.44 23.92
C GLU A 248 6.38 -17.35 22.84
N LEU A 249 7.53 -16.93 22.31
CA LEU A 249 8.25 -17.72 21.34
C LEU A 249 8.66 -18.98 22.06
N ASP A 250 8.42 -20.10 21.39
CA ASP A 250 8.94 -21.40 21.81
C ASP A 250 10.47 -21.32 21.85
N ASP A 251 11.09 -22.08 22.75
CA ASP A 251 12.56 -22.19 22.80
C ASP A 251 13.11 -22.78 21.49
N ASP A 252 12.28 -23.54 20.76
CA ASP A 252 12.54 -23.98 19.39
C ASP A 252 12.01 -22.96 18.36
N ASP A 253 12.93 -22.29 17.67
CA ASP A 253 12.63 -21.34 16.61
C ASP A 253 11.78 -21.97 15.49
N ALA A 254 11.97 -23.24 15.16
CA ALA A 254 11.20 -23.93 14.10
C ALA A 254 9.72 -24.05 14.50
N VAL A 255 9.45 -24.35 15.77
CA VAL A 255 8.07 -24.42 16.30
C VAL A 255 7.41 -23.05 16.27
N SER A 256 8.14 -22.01 16.66
CA SER A 256 7.66 -20.61 16.62
C SER A 256 7.35 -20.17 15.19
N MET A 257 8.23 -20.49 14.24
CA MET A 257 8.06 -20.15 12.82
C MET A 257 6.88 -20.88 12.20
N ASN A 258 6.74 -22.19 12.43
CA ASN A 258 5.60 -22.98 11.94
C ASN A 258 4.26 -22.42 12.47
N LYS A 259 4.17 -22.15 13.78
CA LYS A 259 2.99 -21.51 14.38
C LYS A 259 2.71 -20.14 13.75
N TRP A 260 3.74 -19.36 13.42
CA TRP A 260 3.54 -18.07 12.76
C TRP A 260 3.00 -18.25 11.34
N VAL A 261 3.57 -19.16 10.54
CA VAL A 261 3.12 -19.43 9.17
C VAL A 261 1.67 -19.92 9.16
N GLU A 262 1.31 -20.85 10.05
CA GLU A 262 -0.06 -21.35 10.19
C GLU A 262 -1.06 -20.24 10.51
N ASN A 263 -0.68 -19.29 11.37
CA ASN A 263 -1.55 -18.18 11.76
C ASN A 263 -1.63 -17.06 10.70
N ASN A 264 -0.72 -17.02 9.73
CA ASN A 264 -0.56 -15.92 8.77
C ASN A 264 -0.58 -16.41 7.30
N GLN A 265 -1.30 -17.51 7.03
CA GLN A 265 -1.41 -18.11 5.69
C GLN A 265 -1.92 -17.15 4.61
N ASP A 266 -2.63 -16.09 4.99
CA ASP A 266 -3.12 -15.06 4.07
C ASP A 266 -1.99 -14.23 3.45
N CYS A 267 -0.91 -14.01 4.20
CA CYS A 267 0.24 -13.24 3.74
C CYS A 267 1.45 -14.10 3.36
N VAL A 268 1.42 -15.41 3.59
CA VAL A 268 2.48 -16.33 3.13
C VAL A 268 2.13 -16.83 1.72
N PHE A 269 3.05 -16.65 0.76
CA PHE A 269 2.87 -17.19 -0.59
C PHE A 269 3.75 -18.41 -0.87
N PHE A 270 4.82 -18.57 -0.11
CA PHE A 270 5.74 -19.69 -0.23
C PHE A 270 6.37 -19.98 1.14
N TYR A 271 6.43 -21.24 1.52
CA TYR A 271 7.10 -21.66 2.75
C TYR A 271 7.68 -23.05 2.56
N GLU A 272 8.98 -23.17 2.81
CA GLU A 272 9.71 -24.43 2.93
C GLU A 272 10.47 -24.40 4.25
N ASP A 273 10.19 -25.37 5.12
CA ASP A 273 10.86 -25.49 6.40
C ASP A 273 12.25 -26.12 6.22
N PHE A 274 13.13 -25.93 7.22
CA PHE A 274 14.44 -26.54 7.21
C PHE A 274 14.33 -28.06 7.20
N SER A 275 15.01 -28.72 6.26
CA SER A 275 15.18 -30.17 6.28
C SER A 275 16.64 -30.54 5.96
N ASP A 276 17.00 -31.81 6.15
CA ASP A 276 18.35 -32.30 5.82
C ASP A 276 18.75 -32.07 4.34
N ASN A 277 17.76 -31.89 3.45
CA ASN A 277 17.96 -31.71 2.01
C ASN A 277 17.57 -30.32 1.48
N ASP A 278 16.65 -29.62 2.15
CA ASP A 278 16.09 -28.35 1.70
C ASP A 278 16.40 -27.21 2.66
N THR A 279 16.69 -26.06 2.04
CA THR A 279 17.02 -24.81 2.69
C THR A 279 15.75 -24.05 3.07
N PHE A 280 15.78 -23.38 4.21
CA PHE A 280 14.63 -22.61 4.72
C PHE A 280 14.29 -21.47 3.75
N VAL A 281 13.04 -21.40 3.28
CA VAL A 281 12.57 -20.29 2.45
C VAL A 281 11.21 -19.82 2.96
N LEU A 282 11.10 -18.53 3.28
CA LEU A 282 9.84 -17.90 3.63
C LEU A 282 9.55 -16.71 2.70
N GLY A 283 8.49 -16.85 1.90
CA GLY A 283 7.96 -15.82 1.01
C GLY A 283 6.71 -15.17 1.59
N ILE A 284 6.80 -13.87 1.86
CA ILE A 284 5.71 -13.06 2.43
C ILE A 284 5.23 -12.04 1.38
N GLN A 285 3.92 -12.02 1.15
CA GLN A 285 3.21 -11.06 0.32
C GLN A 285 1.76 -10.91 0.80
N THR A 286 1.43 -9.73 1.32
CA THR A 286 0.05 -9.35 1.68
C THR A 286 -0.83 -9.13 0.45
N ASP A 287 -2.15 -9.14 0.63
CA ASP A 287 -3.10 -8.82 -0.45
C ASP A 287 -2.89 -7.42 -1.04
N TRP A 288 -2.53 -6.43 -0.22
CA TRP A 288 -2.21 -5.09 -0.70
C TRP A 288 -0.96 -5.11 -1.58
N GLN A 289 0.11 -5.78 -1.13
CA GLN A 289 1.35 -5.93 -1.90
C GLN A 289 1.13 -6.64 -3.24
N LEU A 290 0.31 -7.70 -3.26
CA LEU A 290 -0.10 -8.39 -4.48
C LEU A 290 -0.84 -7.44 -5.44
N GLN A 291 -1.75 -6.61 -4.94
CA GLN A 291 -2.44 -5.62 -5.76
C GLN A 291 -1.48 -4.57 -6.34
N GLN A 292 -0.52 -4.10 -5.54
CA GLN A 292 0.50 -3.16 -6.03
C GLN A 292 1.37 -3.80 -7.11
N MET A 293 1.73 -5.08 -6.96
CA MET A 293 2.50 -5.84 -7.96
C MET A 293 1.73 -6.02 -9.26
N ILE A 294 0.43 -6.35 -9.20
CA ILE A 294 -0.43 -6.46 -10.38
C ILE A 294 -0.52 -5.10 -11.08
N GLN A 295 -0.82 -4.04 -10.32
CA GLN A 295 -1.08 -2.71 -10.86
C GLN A 295 0.16 -2.06 -11.47
N TYR A 296 1.29 -2.10 -10.78
CA TYR A 296 2.50 -1.37 -11.17
C TYR A 296 3.59 -2.25 -11.78
N GLY A 297 3.49 -3.58 -11.67
CA GLY A 297 4.41 -4.52 -12.29
C GLY A 297 4.05 -4.88 -13.74
N ASN A 298 2.78 -4.76 -14.15
CA ASN A 298 2.38 -5.19 -15.49
C ASN A 298 3.04 -4.33 -16.57
N ARG A 299 3.75 -4.98 -17.50
CA ARG A 299 4.57 -4.37 -18.56
C ARG A 299 5.59 -3.34 -18.05
N SER A 300 5.97 -3.47 -16.79
CA SER A 300 6.84 -2.54 -16.09
C SER A 300 8.07 -3.29 -15.56
N LEU A 301 8.87 -2.58 -14.77
CA LEU A 301 10.08 -3.10 -14.15
C LEU A 301 9.82 -3.51 -12.70
N LEU A 302 10.37 -4.65 -12.35
CA LEU A 302 10.42 -5.15 -10.99
C LEU A 302 11.87 -5.24 -10.56
N ALA A 303 12.19 -4.86 -9.33
CA ALA A 303 13.56 -4.85 -8.82
C ALA A 303 13.71 -5.75 -7.60
N SER A 304 14.87 -6.36 -7.44
CA SER A 304 15.25 -7.15 -6.27
C SER A 304 16.39 -6.47 -5.53
N ASP A 305 16.19 -6.15 -4.25
CA ASP A 305 17.25 -5.73 -3.33
C ASP A 305 17.58 -6.86 -2.36
N SER A 306 18.85 -7.28 -2.35
CA SER A 306 19.33 -8.45 -1.63
C SER A 306 19.96 -8.15 -0.27
N LYS A 307 19.93 -6.89 0.23
CA LYS A 307 20.76 -6.50 1.39
C LYS A 307 20.05 -5.68 2.46
N PHE A 308 18.81 -5.99 2.83
CA PHE A 308 18.20 -5.35 4.01
C PHE A 308 18.38 -6.21 5.27
N GLY A 309 19.43 -5.92 6.04
CA GLY A 309 19.61 -6.40 7.41
C GLY A 309 19.90 -7.89 7.55
N THR A 310 20.63 -8.24 8.61
CA THR A 310 20.66 -9.62 9.11
C THR A 310 19.58 -9.71 10.19
N ASN A 311 18.63 -10.64 10.05
CA ASN A 311 17.73 -10.95 11.15
C ASN A 311 18.53 -11.62 12.31
N LYS A 312 17.90 -11.94 13.44
CA LYS A 312 18.59 -12.65 14.54
C LYS A 312 19.25 -13.95 14.09
N LEU A 313 18.69 -14.61 13.07
CA LEU A 313 19.19 -15.84 12.44
C LEU A 313 20.28 -15.58 11.39
N LYS A 314 20.67 -14.32 11.17
CA LYS A 314 21.61 -13.85 10.14
C LYS A 314 21.19 -14.15 8.70
N TYR A 315 19.92 -14.47 8.44
CA TYR A 315 19.43 -14.64 7.08
C TYR A 315 19.17 -13.27 6.44
N PRO A 316 19.58 -13.07 5.17
CA PRO A 316 19.26 -11.87 4.43
C PRO A 316 17.76 -11.78 4.16
N VAL A 317 17.20 -10.57 4.25
CA VAL A 317 15.85 -10.27 3.78
C VAL A 317 15.94 -9.67 2.39
N HIS A 318 15.36 -10.36 1.43
CA HIS A 318 15.29 -9.95 0.03
C HIS A 318 13.97 -9.25 -0.22
N SER A 319 14.03 -8.01 -0.71
CA SER A 319 12.85 -7.22 -1.00
C SER A 319 12.63 -7.14 -2.50
N ILE A 320 11.42 -7.51 -2.91
CA ILE A 320 10.95 -7.33 -4.29
C ILE A 320 10.19 -6.02 -4.35
N LEU A 321 10.54 -5.17 -5.30
CA LEU A 321 10.07 -3.81 -5.43
C LEU A 321 9.41 -3.60 -6.80
N VAL A 322 8.33 -2.82 -6.82
CA VAL A 322 7.78 -2.20 -8.04
C VAL A 322 7.86 -0.69 -7.92
N PHE A 323 7.73 0.01 -9.05
CA PHE A 323 7.74 1.46 -9.08
C PHE A 323 6.36 1.99 -9.44
N ASP A 324 5.82 2.87 -8.62
CA ASP A 324 4.56 3.54 -8.92
C ASP A 324 4.70 4.55 -10.08
N GLN A 325 3.61 5.23 -10.42
CA GLN A 325 3.60 6.26 -11.47
C GLN A 325 4.54 7.44 -11.17
N GLN A 326 4.75 7.75 -9.90
CA GLN A 326 5.65 8.80 -9.42
C GLN A 326 7.09 8.30 -9.24
N LYS A 327 7.35 7.02 -9.55
CA LYS A 327 8.63 6.34 -9.42
C LYS A 327 9.10 6.10 -7.99
N ASN A 328 8.18 6.11 -7.03
CA ASN A 328 8.46 5.65 -5.68
C ASN A 328 8.57 4.11 -5.68
N ALA A 329 9.57 3.60 -4.97
CA ALA A 329 9.74 2.16 -4.78
C ALA A 329 8.73 1.63 -3.75
N ILE A 330 7.95 0.63 -4.13
CA ILE A 330 6.96 -0.03 -3.28
C ILE A 330 7.40 -1.49 -3.08
N PRO A 331 7.63 -1.95 -1.84
CA PRO A 331 7.92 -3.34 -1.56
C PRO A 331 6.68 -4.21 -1.72
N VAL A 332 6.74 -5.17 -2.64
CA VAL A 332 5.62 -6.05 -3.03
C VAL A 332 5.80 -7.51 -2.63
N ALA A 333 6.98 -7.91 -2.20
CA ALA A 333 7.20 -9.20 -1.55
C ALA A 333 8.50 -9.16 -0.74
N TRP A 334 8.55 -9.99 0.28
CA TRP A 334 9.76 -10.25 1.05
C TRP A 334 10.08 -11.74 1.03
N ILE A 335 11.36 -12.05 0.88
CA ILE A 335 11.87 -13.42 0.88
C ILE A 335 12.99 -13.52 1.91
N ILE A 336 12.88 -14.49 2.81
CA ILE A 336 13.88 -14.78 3.83
C ILE A 336 14.42 -16.19 3.55
N THR A 337 15.70 -16.27 3.22
CA THR A 337 16.39 -17.54 2.91
C THR A 337 17.88 -17.43 3.26
N PRO A 338 18.54 -18.49 3.78
CA PRO A 338 19.96 -18.46 4.13
C PRO A 338 20.87 -18.35 2.91
N ASN A 339 20.46 -18.91 1.77
CA ASN A 339 21.22 -18.93 0.53
C ASN A 339 20.32 -18.75 -0.69
N PHE A 340 20.95 -18.48 -1.83
CA PHE A 340 20.30 -18.26 -3.13
C PHE A 340 20.80 -19.31 -4.11
N THR A 341 20.39 -20.57 -3.92
CA THR A 341 20.70 -21.63 -4.88
C THR A 341 19.69 -21.63 -6.05
N HIS A 342 20.12 -22.03 -7.23
CA HIS A 342 19.28 -22.04 -8.46
C HIS A 342 17.92 -22.71 -8.24
N GLY A 343 17.89 -23.85 -7.55
CA GLY A 343 16.65 -24.62 -7.33
C GLY A 343 15.63 -23.90 -6.44
N GLU A 344 16.09 -23.23 -5.38
CA GLU A 344 15.24 -22.44 -4.50
C GLU A 344 14.66 -21.22 -5.23
N ILE A 345 15.51 -20.48 -5.96
CA ILE A 345 15.11 -19.28 -6.71
C ILE A 345 13.98 -19.61 -7.69
N TYR A 346 14.12 -20.72 -8.42
CA TYR A 346 13.10 -21.15 -9.38
C TYR A 346 11.76 -21.41 -8.69
N ARG A 347 11.76 -22.13 -7.56
CA ARG A 347 10.53 -22.51 -6.82
C ARG A 347 9.78 -21.29 -6.30
N TRP A 348 10.43 -20.44 -5.49
CA TRP A 348 9.71 -19.34 -4.87
C TRP A 348 9.37 -18.22 -5.86
N MET A 349 10.21 -17.97 -6.87
CA MET A 349 9.88 -17.00 -7.93
C MET A 349 8.73 -17.50 -8.80
N GLY A 350 8.71 -18.80 -9.10
CA GLY A 350 7.59 -19.45 -9.80
C GLY A 350 6.30 -19.29 -9.03
N ALA A 351 6.30 -19.59 -7.72
CA ALA A 351 5.13 -19.40 -6.87
C ALA A 351 4.66 -17.93 -6.82
N LEU A 352 5.59 -16.97 -6.76
CA LEU A 352 5.27 -15.54 -6.81
C LEU A 352 4.62 -15.15 -8.15
N TYR A 353 5.19 -15.62 -9.26
CA TYR A 353 4.66 -15.38 -10.61
C TYR A 353 3.26 -15.98 -10.79
N ASP A 354 3.08 -17.23 -10.41
CA ASP A 354 1.80 -17.95 -10.50
C ASP A 354 0.71 -17.29 -9.66
N ARG A 355 1.07 -16.78 -8.47
CA ARG A 355 0.14 -16.06 -7.60
C ARG A 355 -0.42 -14.80 -8.27
N VAL A 356 0.42 -14.05 -8.98
CA VAL A 356 0.02 -12.86 -9.76
C VAL A 356 -0.84 -13.28 -10.96
N ARG A 357 -0.38 -14.26 -11.73
CA ARG A 357 -1.06 -14.79 -12.93
C ARG A 357 -2.43 -15.40 -12.64
N THR A 358 -2.60 -15.99 -11.47
CA THR A 358 -3.90 -16.51 -11.00
C THR A 358 -4.93 -15.39 -10.83
N LYS A 359 -4.49 -14.17 -10.47
CA LYS A 359 -5.36 -12.99 -10.36
C LYS A 359 -5.54 -12.26 -11.69
N ASP A 360 -4.47 -12.17 -12.48
CA ASP A 360 -4.46 -11.53 -13.79
C ASP A 360 -3.65 -12.37 -14.80
N PRO A 361 -4.33 -13.19 -15.63
CA PRO A 361 -3.68 -14.00 -16.67
C PRO A 361 -3.06 -13.20 -17.81
N THR A 362 -3.25 -11.88 -17.87
CA THR A 362 -2.61 -11.01 -18.87
C THR A 362 -1.33 -10.36 -18.36
N TRP A 363 -1.02 -10.56 -17.08
CA TRP A 363 0.15 -9.96 -16.45
C TRP A 363 1.44 -10.53 -17.03
N GLN A 364 2.34 -9.63 -17.40
CA GLN A 364 3.66 -9.93 -17.94
C GLN A 364 4.64 -8.83 -17.54
N LEU A 365 5.88 -9.18 -17.18
CA LEU A 365 6.91 -8.18 -16.85
C LEU A 365 7.56 -7.59 -18.10
N GLY A 366 7.84 -6.29 -18.05
CA GLY A 366 8.69 -5.61 -19.04
C GLY A 366 10.18 -5.85 -18.79
N GLY A 367 10.57 -6.10 -17.54
CA GLY A 367 11.93 -6.49 -17.18
C GLY A 367 12.13 -6.63 -15.67
N PHE A 368 13.25 -7.25 -15.28
CA PHE A 368 13.61 -7.54 -13.90
C PHE A 368 15.00 -6.97 -13.59
N ILE A 369 15.12 -6.13 -12.57
CA ILE A 369 16.38 -5.52 -12.12
C ILE A 369 16.95 -6.32 -10.95
N ILE A 370 18.22 -6.72 -11.07
CA ILE A 370 18.96 -7.44 -10.02
C ILE A 370 20.05 -6.57 -9.41
N ASP A 371 20.24 -6.72 -8.11
CA ASP A 371 21.26 -6.01 -7.37
C ASP A 371 22.61 -6.75 -7.28
N ASP A 372 22.60 -8.08 -7.30
CA ASP A 372 23.82 -8.88 -7.29
C ASP A 372 24.08 -9.45 -8.69
N PRO A 373 25.19 -9.08 -9.36
CA PRO A 373 25.54 -9.62 -10.68
C PRO A 373 25.94 -11.11 -10.65
N LEU A 374 26.08 -11.70 -9.46
CA LEU A 374 26.25 -13.14 -9.27
C LEU A 374 24.91 -13.89 -9.17
N THR A 375 23.78 -13.17 -9.14
CA THR A 375 22.46 -13.82 -9.10
C THR A 375 22.22 -14.62 -10.37
N ASP A 376 21.50 -15.72 -10.23
CA ASP A 376 21.16 -16.59 -11.34
C ASP A 376 20.14 -15.96 -12.30
N VAL A 377 20.71 -15.26 -13.29
CA VAL A 377 19.98 -14.59 -14.37
C VAL A 377 19.18 -15.56 -15.23
N ARG A 378 19.63 -16.81 -15.38
CA ARG A 378 18.95 -17.80 -16.24
C ARG A 378 17.61 -18.19 -15.65
N THR A 379 17.60 -18.56 -14.37
CA THR A 379 16.38 -18.87 -13.62
C THR A 379 15.35 -17.75 -13.70
N MET A 380 15.77 -16.49 -13.51
CA MET A 380 14.85 -15.35 -13.58
C MET A 380 14.23 -15.15 -14.97
N ARG A 381 15.02 -15.35 -16.03
CA ARG A 381 14.52 -15.26 -17.41
C ARG A 381 13.53 -16.38 -17.71
N GLU A 382 13.78 -17.58 -17.21
CA GLU A 382 12.88 -18.72 -17.39
C GLU A 382 11.54 -18.52 -16.68
N VAL A 383 11.56 -18.05 -15.42
CA VAL A 383 10.35 -17.83 -14.62
C VAL A 383 9.53 -16.66 -15.15
N PHE A 384 10.13 -15.49 -15.29
CA PHE A 384 9.39 -14.26 -15.60
C PHE A 384 9.27 -13.97 -17.09
N GLN A 385 10.00 -14.71 -17.94
CA GLN A 385 10.00 -14.55 -19.40
C GLN A 385 10.24 -13.10 -19.83
N CYS A 386 11.17 -12.43 -19.15
CA CYS A 386 11.47 -11.02 -19.36
C CYS A 386 12.98 -10.73 -19.39
N PRO A 387 13.38 -9.58 -19.95
CA PRO A 387 14.75 -9.07 -19.84
C PRO A 387 15.19 -8.94 -18.38
N VAL A 388 16.40 -9.39 -18.07
CA VAL A 388 17.02 -9.21 -16.74
C VAL A 388 18.15 -8.19 -16.85
N LEU A 389 18.06 -7.16 -16.02
CA LEU A 389 18.91 -5.98 -16.01
C LEU A 389 19.71 -5.92 -14.72
N ILE A 390 20.94 -5.40 -14.77
CA ILE A 390 21.75 -5.20 -13.56
C ILE A 390 21.55 -3.76 -13.08
N SER A 391 21.34 -3.59 -11.78
CA SER A 391 21.22 -2.28 -11.12
C SER A 391 22.43 -1.39 -11.42
N LEU A 392 22.21 -0.30 -12.15
CA LEU A 392 23.28 0.62 -12.56
C LEU A 392 24.00 1.24 -11.36
N TRP A 393 23.25 1.50 -10.28
CA TRP A 393 23.82 2.00 -9.03
C TRP A 393 24.83 1.01 -8.45
N ARG A 394 24.50 -0.30 -8.43
CA ARG A 394 25.41 -1.35 -7.96
C ARG A 394 26.66 -1.45 -8.82
N VAL A 395 26.51 -1.35 -10.14
CA VAL A 395 27.64 -1.33 -11.09
C VAL A 395 28.58 -0.17 -10.76
N ARG A 396 28.05 1.06 -10.70
CA ARG A 396 28.83 2.26 -10.40
C ARG A 396 29.50 2.19 -9.03
N HIS A 397 28.77 1.74 -8.01
CA HIS A 397 29.31 1.60 -6.66
C HIS A 397 30.44 0.56 -6.60
N ALA A 398 30.29 -0.58 -7.27
CA ALA A 398 31.32 -1.61 -7.34
C ALA A 398 32.57 -1.13 -8.09
N TRP A 399 32.40 -0.42 -9.20
CA TRP A 399 33.51 0.20 -9.93
C TRP A 399 34.21 1.24 -9.08
N HIS A 400 33.48 2.15 -8.44
CA HIS A 400 34.06 3.17 -7.57
C HIS A 400 34.87 2.54 -6.42
N LYS A 401 34.30 1.57 -5.70
CA LYS A 401 35.01 0.83 -4.64
C LYS A 401 36.30 0.21 -5.16
N ASN A 402 36.26 -0.42 -6.34
CA ASN A 402 37.44 -1.08 -6.91
C ASN A 402 38.47 -0.08 -7.43
N LEU A 403 38.05 1.03 -8.06
CA LEU A 403 38.92 2.13 -8.46
C LEU A 403 39.67 2.69 -7.24
N MET A 404 38.97 2.94 -6.14
CA MET A 404 39.57 3.43 -4.89
C MET A 404 40.59 2.45 -4.30
N SER A 405 40.36 1.14 -4.41
CA SER A 405 41.25 0.11 -3.85
C SER A 405 42.41 -0.30 -4.75
N LYS A 406 42.25 -0.21 -6.08
CA LYS A 406 43.16 -0.81 -7.08
C LYS A 406 43.90 0.22 -7.92
N CYS A 407 43.58 1.50 -7.79
CA CYS A 407 44.29 2.60 -8.45
C CYS A 407 44.65 3.66 -7.39
N SER A 408 45.94 3.86 -7.12
CA SER A 408 46.42 4.80 -6.11
C SER A 408 46.36 6.26 -6.61
N ASP A 409 46.63 6.47 -7.89
CA ASP A 409 46.66 7.78 -8.54
C ASP A 409 45.25 8.40 -8.59
N PHE A 410 45.12 9.60 -8.04
CA PHE A 410 43.86 10.35 -7.97
C PHE A 410 43.39 10.84 -9.35
N GLU A 411 44.30 11.37 -10.17
CA GLU A 411 43.95 11.91 -11.49
C GLU A 411 43.48 10.79 -12.41
N ARG A 412 44.20 9.66 -12.40
CA ARG A 412 43.81 8.46 -13.15
C ARG A 412 42.48 7.89 -12.69
N ARG A 413 42.22 7.80 -11.37
CA ARG A 413 40.92 7.37 -10.84
C ARG A 413 39.78 8.25 -11.36
N SER A 414 39.94 9.57 -11.31
CA SER A 414 38.94 10.53 -11.77
C SER A 414 38.67 10.38 -13.27
N MET A 415 39.74 10.27 -14.07
CA MET A 415 39.64 10.10 -15.52
C MET A 415 38.96 8.78 -15.91
N MET A 416 39.32 7.68 -15.24
CA MET A 416 38.70 6.37 -15.46
C MET A 416 37.22 6.37 -15.08
N ALA A 417 36.85 6.95 -13.93
CA ALA A 417 35.46 7.06 -13.51
C ALA A 417 34.62 7.90 -14.49
N LYS A 418 35.19 9.00 -14.98
CA LYS A 418 34.56 9.86 -16.00
C LYS A 418 34.33 9.10 -17.31
N ARG A 419 35.36 8.43 -17.84
CA ARG A 419 35.27 7.63 -19.08
C ARG A 419 34.26 6.50 -18.98
N LEU A 420 34.22 5.78 -17.86
CA LEU A 420 33.20 4.76 -17.59
C LEU A 420 31.79 5.35 -17.56
N GLY A 421 31.61 6.54 -16.97
CA GLY A 421 30.35 7.27 -16.96
C GLY A 421 29.90 7.73 -18.35
N GLU A 422 30.84 8.25 -19.15
CA GLU A 422 30.60 8.66 -20.54
C GLU A 422 30.22 7.47 -21.42
N ALA A 423 30.91 6.34 -21.28
CA ALA A 423 30.59 5.10 -21.99
C ALA A 423 29.15 4.65 -21.70
N ILE A 424 28.77 4.56 -20.42
CA ILE A 424 27.38 4.24 -20.03
C ILE A 424 26.41 5.27 -20.62
N SER A 425 26.68 6.56 -20.50
CA SER A 425 25.78 7.61 -20.97
C SER A 425 25.58 7.58 -22.48
N SER A 426 26.65 7.31 -23.25
CA SER A 426 26.58 7.19 -24.71
C SER A 426 25.75 5.98 -25.12
N ILE A 427 25.98 4.82 -24.49
CA ILE A 427 25.18 3.62 -24.73
C ILE A 427 23.71 3.85 -24.33
N CYS A 428 23.45 4.55 -23.21
CA CYS A 428 22.09 4.90 -22.76
C CYS A 428 21.34 5.77 -23.76
N ARG A 429 22.06 6.57 -24.55
CA ARG A 429 21.50 7.44 -25.60
C ARG A 429 21.41 6.76 -26.96
N GLY A 430 21.84 5.49 -27.07
CA GLY A 430 21.90 4.76 -28.33
C GLY A 430 23.04 5.20 -29.26
N ASN A 431 24.01 5.98 -28.75
CA ASN A 431 25.09 6.57 -29.53
C ASN A 431 26.42 5.80 -29.41
N GLY A 432 26.39 4.57 -28.88
CA GLY A 432 27.59 3.79 -28.64
C GLY A 432 27.29 2.33 -28.37
N ASP A 433 28.33 1.51 -28.48
CA ASP A 433 28.29 0.06 -28.25
C ASP A 433 29.39 -0.35 -27.25
N THR A 434 29.47 -1.64 -26.96
CA THR A 434 30.46 -2.35 -26.17
C THR A 434 31.90 -2.03 -26.57
N GLU A 435 32.14 -1.57 -27.81
CA GLU A 435 33.43 -1.03 -28.28
C GLU A 435 33.95 0.12 -27.41
N LEU A 436 33.07 0.91 -26.79
CA LEU A 436 33.48 1.98 -25.86
C LEU A 436 34.18 1.44 -24.61
N PHE A 437 33.80 0.24 -24.16
CA PHE A 437 34.50 -0.42 -23.06
C PHE A 437 35.81 -1.05 -23.54
N GLN A 438 35.90 -1.52 -24.79
CA GLN A 438 37.14 -2.00 -25.37
C GLN A 438 38.17 -0.86 -25.46
N ALA A 439 37.77 0.30 -26.00
CA ALA A 439 38.60 1.50 -26.05
C ALA A 439 39.04 1.96 -24.64
N PHE A 440 38.15 1.90 -23.65
CA PHE A 440 38.51 2.16 -22.25
C PHE A 440 39.62 1.22 -21.75
N LEU A 441 39.58 -0.07 -22.09
CA LEU A 441 40.61 -1.02 -21.66
C LEU A 441 41.97 -0.76 -22.32
N GLU A 442 41.97 -0.20 -23.53
CA GLU A 442 43.18 0.20 -24.25
C GLU A 442 43.76 1.50 -23.70
N ASP A 443 42.93 2.52 -23.49
CA ASP A 443 43.30 3.83 -22.93
C ASP A 443 43.97 3.73 -21.54
N PHE A 444 43.59 2.73 -20.74
CA PHE A 444 44.04 2.58 -19.36
C PHE A 444 44.83 1.29 -19.11
N ILE A 445 45.47 0.71 -20.13
CA ILE A 445 46.22 -0.55 -20.02
C ILE A 445 47.26 -0.56 -18.89
N ASP A 446 47.85 0.60 -18.58
CA ASP A 446 48.83 0.79 -17.50
C ASP A 446 48.24 0.69 -16.08
N CYS A 447 46.91 0.65 -15.95
CA CYS A 447 46.18 0.52 -14.68
C CYS A 447 45.70 -0.92 -14.47
N SER A 448 46.63 -1.88 -14.58
CA SER A 448 46.35 -3.33 -14.57
C SER A 448 45.43 -3.78 -13.43
N GLY A 449 45.62 -3.27 -12.21
CA GLY A 449 44.82 -3.66 -11.05
C GLY A 449 43.31 -3.52 -11.22
N PHE A 450 42.84 -2.41 -11.82
CA PHE A 450 41.42 -2.21 -12.12
C PHE A 450 41.02 -2.82 -13.46
N VAL A 451 41.87 -2.71 -14.49
CA VAL A 451 41.61 -3.25 -15.83
C VAL A 451 41.40 -4.76 -15.78
N ASP A 452 42.25 -5.49 -15.05
CA ASP A 452 42.14 -6.94 -14.89
C ASP A 452 40.85 -7.32 -14.14
N TYR A 453 40.51 -6.56 -13.10
CA TYR A 453 39.23 -6.71 -12.39
C TYR A 453 38.03 -6.49 -13.34
N PHE A 454 38.06 -5.43 -14.14
CA PHE A 454 36.99 -5.07 -15.05
C PHE A 454 36.83 -6.14 -16.14
N LYS A 455 37.93 -6.60 -16.74
CA LYS A 455 37.97 -7.67 -17.73
C LYS A 455 37.43 -8.98 -17.17
N ALA A 456 37.83 -9.37 -15.97
CA ALA A 456 37.41 -10.64 -15.37
C ALA A 456 35.92 -10.64 -14.96
N LEU A 457 35.44 -9.54 -14.36
CA LEU A 457 34.13 -9.53 -13.71
C LEU A 457 33.01 -8.90 -14.54
N TRP A 458 33.31 -7.81 -15.26
CA TRP A 458 32.29 -6.98 -15.90
C TRP A 458 32.23 -7.17 -17.39
N PHE A 459 33.36 -7.28 -18.09
CA PHE A 459 33.38 -7.41 -19.54
C PHE A 459 32.49 -8.54 -20.09
N PRO A 460 32.49 -9.77 -19.51
CA PRO A 460 31.60 -10.85 -19.96
C PRO A 460 30.11 -10.57 -19.68
N ARG A 461 29.81 -9.74 -18.69
CA ARG A 461 28.44 -9.44 -18.24
C ARG A 461 27.83 -8.25 -18.96
N LEU A 462 28.65 -7.28 -19.31
CA LEU A 462 28.26 -6.08 -20.04
C LEU A 462 27.86 -6.45 -21.47
N GLY A 463 28.56 -7.38 -22.14
CA GLY A 463 28.19 -7.83 -23.50
C GLY A 463 26.77 -8.42 -23.63
N TRP A 464 26.27 -9.14 -22.62
CA TRP A 464 24.92 -9.76 -22.66
C TRP A 464 23.82 -8.95 -21.94
N SER A 465 24.17 -8.16 -20.92
CA SER A 465 23.17 -7.44 -20.10
C SER A 465 22.85 -6.05 -20.65
N ILE A 466 23.77 -5.46 -21.44
CA ILE A 466 23.61 -4.11 -22.00
C ILE A 466 22.63 -4.08 -23.18
N TYR A 467 22.59 -5.08 -24.07
CA TYR A 467 21.59 -5.00 -25.15
C TYR A 467 20.14 -5.08 -24.66
N LEU A 468 19.91 -5.65 -23.46
CA LEU A 468 18.57 -5.83 -22.88
C LEU A 468 18.16 -4.71 -21.91
N ALA A 469 19.09 -4.09 -21.17
CA ALA A 469 18.77 -2.98 -20.27
C ALA A 469 18.37 -1.69 -20.99
N PHE A 470 18.70 -1.56 -22.28
CA PHE A 470 18.68 -0.27 -22.96
C PHE A 470 17.42 -0.07 -23.81
N LEU A 471 16.70 -1.13 -24.14
CA LEU A 471 15.33 -1.04 -24.71
C LEU A 471 14.29 -0.58 -23.67
N ALA A 472 14.52 -0.81 -22.37
CA ALA A 472 13.63 -0.41 -21.29
C ALA A 472 13.85 1.05 -20.80
N ILE A 473 14.98 1.67 -21.18
CA ILE A 473 15.40 3.01 -20.74
C ILE A 473 15.04 4.09 -21.77
N PHE A 474 13.94 3.94 -22.53
CA PHE A 474 13.32 5.11 -23.18
C PHE A 474 12.41 5.92 -22.24
N GLY A 475 12.46 5.64 -20.92
CA GLY A 475 11.67 6.34 -19.89
C GLY A 475 12.37 6.56 -18.54
N PHE A 476 13.71 6.67 -18.49
CA PHE A 476 14.47 6.86 -17.24
C PHE A 476 15.08 8.26 -17.10
N TYR A 477 14.26 9.22 -16.66
CA TYR A 477 14.71 10.27 -15.75
C TYR A 477 14.51 9.76 -14.32
N LEU A 478 15.50 9.04 -13.78
CA LEU A 478 15.56 8.64 -12.37
C LEU A 478 17.01 8.46 -12.01
N LEU A 479 17.70 9.57 -11.74
CA LEU A 479 18.94 9.64 -10.93
C LEU A 479 19.35 11.11 -10.64
N GLN A 480 18.41 12.05 -10.57
CA GLN A 480 18.69 13.42 -10.12
C GLN A 480 18.35 13.68 -8.63
N GLY A 481 18.03 12.65 -7.85
CA GLY A 481 17.57 12.79 -6.46
C GLY A 481 18.54 12.36 -5.36
N MET A 482 19.82 12.10 -5.65
CA MET A 482 20.81 11.72 -4.61
C MET A 482 22.09 12.55 -4.65
N ASP A 483 22.03 13.77 -5.18
CA ASP A 483 23.12 14.74 -5.13
C ASP A 483 22.67 15.95 -4.30
N SER A 484 22.63 15.76 -2.98
CA SER A 484 22.61 16.84 -1.97
C SER A 484 22.72 16.24 -0.56
N ARG A 485 23.93 15.82 -0.21
CA ARG A 485 24.44 16.04 1.16
C ARG A 485 25.85 16.62 1.03
N PRO A 486 26.13 17.79 1.64
CA PRO A 486 27.48 18.31 1.69
C PRO A 486 28.37 17.36 2.50
N GLU A 487 29.54 17.05 1.95
CA GLU A 487 30.69 16.61 2.72
C GLU A 487 31.03 17.73 3.73
N ASP A 488 30.96 17.40 5.02
CA ASP A 488 31.79 17.89 6.13
C ASP A 488 30.97 17.94 7.43
N GLN A 489 31.09 16.89 8.25
CA GLN A 489 31.23 17.01 9.71
C GLN A 489 31.61 15.65 10.33
N PRO A 490 32.56 15.61 11.29
CA PRO A 490 33.07 14.37 11.85
C PRO A 490 32.05 13.73 12.79
N VAL A 491 31.94 12.41 12.70
CA VAL A 491 31.14 11.57 13.59
C VAL A 491 31.75 11.60 14.99
N GLY A 492 31.10 12.34 15.90
CA GLY A 492 31.33 12.22 17.35
C GLY A 492 30.43 11.14 17.94
N TYR A 493 31.04 10.15 18.58
CA TYR A 493 30.37 9.13 19.38
C TYR A 493 29.61 9.77 20.56
N CYS A 494 28.32 9.47 20.67
CA CYS A 494 27.56 9.20 21.91
C CYS A 494 26.18 8.64 21.54
#